data_AF-A0A7X7IE18-F1
#
_entry.id   AF-A0A7X7IE18-F1
#
_cell.length_a   1.000
_cell.length_b   1.000
_cell.length_c   1.000
_cell.angle_alpha   90.00
_cell.angle_beta   90.00
_cell.angle_gamma   90.00
#
_symmetry.space_group_name_H-M   'P 1'
#
loop_
_entity.id
_entity.type
_entity.pdbx_description
1 polymer ?
#
loop_
_entity_poly.entity_id
_entity_poly.type
_entity_poly.pdbx_seq_one_letter_code
_entity_poly.pdbx_strand_id
1 'polypeptide(L)'
;MTMQSVRSQETRLPSLLLLIFLPAFITTLAYAVLVGVQQTLPPLLVFYLCATLLLFPMELGIILFASKKEYGKASLRSALSEQKPLQWWKILLFGSLLFGFAGLMSITVAPWEARLVTPLQNLIPDRFDWNSLDRYPRSMVIITSVYYFLFNGFVGPIVEELYFRGYLTSHVKRFGKAAALIVTILFSLYHLWAPFANIFRIAVFLPAAYAAWKLKNIYVSMVCHCLCNIFSVIIFIAA
;
A
#
# COMPACT_ATOMS: atom_id res chain seq x y z
N MET A 1 -6.02 -35.71 -16.59
CA MET A 1 -5.83 -35.24 -15.19
C MET A 1 -6.61 -33.95 -15.04
N THR A 2 -7.81 -34.03 -14.49
CA THR A 2 -8.71 -32.89 -14.27
C THR A 2 -8.08 -31.97 -13.23
N MET A 3 -7.77 -30.72 -13.61
CA MET A 3 -7.48 -29.66 -12.64
C MET A 3 -8.73 -29.47 -11.78
N GLN A 4 -8.78 -30.12 -10.62
CA GLN A 4 -9.68 -29.66 -9.57
C GLN A 4 -9.31 -28.20 -9.31
N SER A 5 -10.24 -27.29 -9.62
CA SER A 5 -10.06 -25.89 -9.27
C SER A 5 -9.92 -25.86 -7.76
N VAL A 6 -8.72 -25.60 -7.25
CA VAL A 6 -8.53 -25.31 -5.83
C VAL A 6 -9.36 -24.05 -5.58
N ARG A 7 -10.54 -24.23 -5.00
CA ARG A 7 -11.47 -23.15 -4.71
C ARG A 7 -10.82 -22.32 -3.60
N SER A 8 -10.35 -21.12 -3.92
CA SER A 8 -9.91 -20.17 -2.89
C SER A 8 -11.04 -20.04 -1.85
N GLN A 9 -10.70 -20.23 -0.57
CA GLN A 9 -11.71 -20.10 0.48
C GLN A 9 -12.16 -18.64 0.54
N GLU A 10 -13.47 -18.40 0.39
CA GLU A 10 -14.02 -17.05 0.51
C GLU A 10 -13.81 -16.50 1.94
N THR A 11 -13.19 -15.34 2.05
CA THR A 11 -12.93 -14.65 3.30
C THR A 11 -14.17 -13.90 3.76
N ARG A 12 -14.66 -14.18 4.97
CA ARG A 12 -15.79 -13.46 5.58
C ARG A 12 -15.41 -12.01 5.88
N LEU A 13 -16.38 -11.09 5.90
CA LEU A 13 -16.09 -9.67 6.08
C LEU A 13 -15.33 -9.35 7.40
N PRO A 14 -15.67 -9.91 8.57
CA PRO A 14 -14.88 -9.68 9.79
C PRO A 14 -13.43 -10.15 9.66
N SER A 15 -13.22 -11.30 9.02
CA SER A 15 -11.87 -11.82 8.76
C SER A 15 -11.09 -10.93 7.79
N LEU A 16 -11.75 -10.38 6.77
CA LEU A 16 -11.13 -9.42 5.85
C LEU A 16 -10.67 -8.15 6.60
N LEU A 17 -11.53 -7.61 7.47
CA LEU A 17 -11.19 -6.45 8.28
C LEU A 17 -10.01 -6.75 9.21
N LEU A 18 -10.00 -7.91 9.86
CA LEU A 18 -8.87 -8.31 10.72
C LEU A 18 -7.57 -8.46 9.92
N LEU A 19 -7.62 -9.13 8.77
CA LEU A 19 -6.45 -9.32 7.91
C LEU A 19 -5.84 -7.97 7.49
N ILE A 20 -6.67 -6.99 7.17
CA ILE A 20 -6.21 -5.66 6.76
C ILE A 20 -5.74 -4.82 7.95
N PHE A 21 -6.60 -4.64 8.96
CA PHE A 21 -6.37 -3.64 9.99
C PHE A 21 -5.47 -4.12 11.12
N LEU A 22 -5.34 -5.44 11.35
CA LEU A 22 -4.47 -5.93 12.42
C LEU A 22 -2.98 -5.64 12.14
N PRO A 23 -2.41 -5.94 10.95
CA PRO A 23 -1.03 -5.57 10.63
C PRO A 23 -0.79 -4.06 10.67
N ALA A 24 -1.71 -3.27 10.12
CA ALA A 24 -1.64 -1.81 10.16
C ALA A 24 -1.68 -1.26 11.59
N PHE A 25 -2.58 -1.77 12.43
CA PHE A 25 -2.72 -1.34 13.82
C PHE A 25 -1.46 -1.65 14.62
N ILE A 26 -0.93 -2.88 14.53
CA ILE A 26 0.31 -3.29 15.20
C ILE A 26 1.47 -2.38 14.78
N THR A 27 1.62 -2.15 13.48
CA THR A 27 2.70 -1.31 12.94
C THR A 27 2.55 0.15 13.37
N THR A 28 1.34 0.70 13.32
CA THR A 28 1.06 2.09 13.71
C THR A 28 1.26 2.29 15.20
N LEU A 29 0.86 1.32 16.02
CA LEU A 29 1.08 1.36 17.47
C LEU A 29 2.57 1.31 17.80
N ALA A 30 3.33 0.39 17.19
CA ALA A 30 4.78 0.31 17.38
C ALA A 30 5.48 1.61 16.95
N TYR A 31 5.10 2.15 15.80
CA TYR A 31 5.57 3.45 15.32
C TYR A 31 5.25 4.58 16.33
N ALA A 32 4.00 4.66 16.80
CA ALA A 32 3.54 5.68 17.72
C ALA A 32 4.28 5.63 19.07
N VAL A 33 4.48 4.43 19.61
CA VAL A 33 5.24 4.20 20.84
C VAL A 33 6.70 4.60 20.64
N LEU A 34 7.35 4.14 19.57
CA LEU A 34 8.75 4.46 19.30
C LEU A 34 8.97 5.96 19.16
N VAL A 35 8.23 6.65 18.30
CA VAL A 35 8.30 8.13 18.19
C VAL A 35 7.94 8.83 19.51
N GLY A 36 7.12 8.21 20.35
CA GLY A 36 6.80 8.72 21.69
C GLY A 36 7.96 8.64 22.69
N VAL A 37 8.87 7.66 22.56
CA VAL A 37 9.96 7.41 23.54
C VAL A 37 11.34 7.85 23.04
N GLN A 38 11.53 8.02 21.73
CA GLN A 38 12.80 8.46 21.13
C GLN A 38 12.62 9.71 20.28
N GLN A 39 13.67 10.52 20.16
CA GLN A 39 13.73 11.72 19.30
C GLN A 39 15.01 11.78 18.46
N THR A 40 15.79 10.68 18.41
CA THR A 40 17.09 10.64 17.75
C THR A 40 16.98 10.31 16.26
N LEU A 41 15.93 9.58 15.88
CA LEU A 41 15.64 9.16 14.53
C LEU A 41 14.46 9.95 13.95
N PRO A 42 14.55 10.38 12.68
CA PRO A 42 13.43 10.98 11.97
C PRO A 42 12.17 10.11 12.02
N PRO A 43 10.97 10.67 12.29
CA PRO A 43 9.74 9.90 12.39
C PRO A 43 9.45 9.12 11.09
N LEU A 44 9.77 9.69 9.93
CA LEU A 44 9.67 9.01 8.65
C LEU A 44 10.52 7.72 8.60
N LEU A 45 11.77 7.78 9.07
CA LEU A 45 12.65 6.62 9.15
C LEU A 45 12.12 5.58 10.12
N VAL A 46 11.66 6.00 11.30
CA VAL A 46 11.07 5.08 12.30
C VAL A 46 9.86 4.35 11.72
N PHE A 47 8.99 5.05 10.99
CA PHE A 47 7.84 4.42 10.34
C PHE A 47 8.28 3.32 9.37
N TYR A 48 9.21 3.60 8.45
CA TYR A 48 9.63 2.59 7.48
C TYR A 48 10.43 1.45 8.11
N LEU A 49 11.16 1.68 9.20
CA LEU A 49 11.76 0.60 10.00
C LEU A 49 10.67 -0.29 10.60
N CYS A 50 9.62 0.28 11.21
CA CYS A 50 8.46 -0.47 11.69
C CYS A 50 7.78 -1.25 10.55
N ALA A 51 7.53 -0.61 9.41
CA ALA A 51 6.91 -1.26 8.27
C ALA A 51 7.73 -2.44 7.74
N THR A 52 9.06 -2.29 7.70
CA THR A 52 9.99 -3.33 7.26
C THR A 52 10.02 -4.54 8.19
N LEU A 53 9.96 -4.30 9.50
CA LEU A 53 10.06 -5.36 10.51
C LEU A 53 8.71 -6.00 10.84
N LEU A 54 7.61 -5.26 10.66
CA LEU A 54 6.28 -5.68 11.10
C LEU A 54 5.33 -5.82 9.90
N LEU A 55 5.05 -4.73 9.19
CA LEU A 55 3.98 -4.67 8.19
C LEU A 55 4.23 -5.62 7.01
N PHE A 56 5.35 -5.44 6.29
CA PHE A 56 5.64 -6.23 5.09
C PHE A 56 5.82 -7.72 5.41
N PRO A 57 6.54 -8.12 6.49
CA PRO A 57 6.61 -9.53 6.87
C PRO A 57 5.27 -10.13 7.28
N MET A 58 4.39 -9.39 7.96
CA MET A 58 3.04 -9.88 8.28
C MET A 58 2.22 -10.13 7.02
N GLU A 59 2.18 -9.17 6.10
CA GLU A 59 1.42 -9.30 4.85
C GLU A 59 1.94 -10.45 3.97
N LEU A 60 3.25 -10.53 3.77
CA LEU A 60 3.87 -11.65 3.05
C LEU A 60 3.65 -12.97 3.79
N GLY A 61 3.80 -12.98 5.12
CA GLY A 61 3.57 -14.15 5.96
C GLY A 61 2.15 -14.71 5.82
N ILE A 62 1.14 -13.83 5.78
CA ILE A 62 -0.26 -14.20 5.52
C ILE A 62 -0.39 -14.86 4.15
N ILE A 63 0.19 -14.28 3.10
CA ILE A 63 0.15 -14.86 1.74
C ILE A 63 0.84 -16.23 1.71
N LEU A 64 2.02 -16.35 2.33
CA LEU A 64 2.79 -17.60 2.38
C LEU A 64 2.03 -18.70 3.14
N PHE A 65 1.41 -18.35 4.26
CA PHE A 65 0.60 -19.26 5.05
C PHE A 65 -0.65 -19.72 4.28
N ALA A 66 -1.37 -18.79 3.66
CA ALA A 66 -2.51 -19.10 2.80
C ALA A 66 -2.11 -20.02 1.64
N SER A 67 -0.98 -19.73 0.97
CA SER A 67 -0.45 -20.56 -0.10
C SER A 67 -0.09 -21.97 0.37
N LYS A 68 0.46 -22.10 1.58
CA LYS A 68 0.75 -23.43 2.14
C LYS A 68 -0.54 -24.23 2.36
N LYS A 69 -1.61 -23.58 2.83
CA LYS A 69 -2.92 -24.20 3.05
C LYS A 69 -3.63 -24.56 1.74
N GLU A 70 -3.57 -23.68 0.73
CA GLU A 70 -4.29 -23.85 -0.54
C GLU A 70 -3.55 -24.73 -1.54
N TYR A 71 -2.21 -24.64 -1.60
CA TYR A 71 -1.38 -25.28 -2.63
C TYR A 71 -0.30 -26.21 -2.07
N GLY A 72 -0.29 -26.46 -0.75
CA GLY A 72 0.63 -27.40 -0.10
C GLY A 72 2.05 -26.86 0.16
N LYS A 73 2.40 -25.65 -0.31
CA LYS A 73 3.73 -25.05 -0.12
C LYS A 73 3.67 -23.54 0.12
N ALA A 74 4.59 -23.04 0.94
CA ALA A 74 4.77 -21.60 1.16
C ALA A 74 5.29 -20.93 -0.13
N SER A 75 4.49 -20.07 -0.73
CA SER A 75 4.82 -19.34 -1.96
C SER A 75 3.90 -18.15 -2.16
N LEU A 76 4.12 -17.32 -3.19
CA LEU A 76 3.23 -16.21 -3.56
C LEU A 76 2.01 -16.67 -4.40
N ARG A 77 1.79 -17.97 -4.54
CA ARG A 77 0.78 -18.52 -5.45
C ARG A 77 -0.64 -18.06 -5.12
N SER A 78 -0.99 -17.87 -3.85
CA SER A 78 -2.31 -17.33 -3.45
C SER A 78 -2.56 -15.89 -3.88
N ALA A 79 -1.50 -15.11 -4.15
CA ALA A 79 -1.63 -13.77 -4.72
C ALA A 79 -1.62 -13.76 -6.26
N LEU A 80 -0.98 -14.75 -6.87
CA LEU A 80 -0.65 -14.75 -8.31
C LEU A 80 -1.45 -15.75 -9.16
N SER A 81 -2.20 -16.67 -8.56
CA SER A 81 -2.84 -17.80 -9.28
C SER A 81 -3.85 -17.39 -10.34
N GLU A 82 -4.48 -16.22 -10.20
CA GLU A 82 -5.51 -15.73 -11.13
C GLU A 82 -5.01 -14.72 -12.15
N GLN A 83 -3.72 -14.42 -12.12
CA GLN A 83 -3.12 -13.45 -13.03
C GLN A 83 -2.99 -14.04 -14.43
N LYS A 84 -3.30 -13.24 -15.44
CA LYS A 84 -3.11 -13.54 -16.86
C LYS A 84 -1.84 -12.87 -17.38
N PRO A 85 -1.10 -13.52 -18.31
CA PRO A 85 0.03 -12.89 -18.94
C PRO A 85 -0.44 -11.65 -19.72
N LEU A 86 0.33 -10.58 -19.62
CA LEU A 86 0.18 -9.36 -20.39
C LEU A 86 1.56 -8.95 -20.90
N GLN A 87 1.64 -8.44 -22.13
CA GLN A 87 2.91 -7.99 -22.70
C GLN A 87 3.48 -6.86 -21.82
N TRP A 88 4.78 -6.92 -21.52
CA TRP A 88 5.44 -6.01 -20.57
C TRP A 88 5.24 -4.53 -20.93
N TRP A 89 5.26 -4.18 -22.23
CA TRP A 89 5.05 -2.81 -22.67
C TRP A 89 3.60 -2.33 -22.45
N LYS A 90 2.60 -3.22 -22.48
CA LYS A 90 1.20 -2.89 -22.13
C LYS A 90 1.06 -2.62 -20.64
N ILE A 91 1.80 -3.38 -19.81
CA ILE A 91 1.85 -3.15 -18.37
C ILE A 91 2.41 -1.76 -18.09
N LEU A 92 3.55 -1.42 -18.72
CA LEU A 92 4.16 -0.10 -18.58
C LEU A 92 3.26 1.02 -19.11
N LEU A 93 2.64 0.85 -20.29
CA LEU A 93 1.74 1.84 -20.88
C LEU A 93 0.54 2.11 -19.98
N PHE A 94 -0.20 1.08 -19.58
CA PHE A 94 -1.39 1.26 -18.73
C PHE A 94 -1.03 1.78 -17.34
N GLY A 95 0.06 1.27 -16.74
CA GLY A 95 0.55 1.78 -15.46
C GLY A 95 0.94 3.26 -15.52
N SER A 96 1.60 3.69 -16.61
CA SER A 96 2.01 5.09 -16.81
C SER A 96 0.83 6.01 -17.09
N LEU A 97 -0.18 5.56 -17.85
CA LEU A 97 -1.41 6.32 -18.06
C LEU A 97 -2.18 6.54 -16.75
N LEU A 98 -2.26 5.50 -15.90
CA LEU A 98 -2.85 5.61 -14.57
C LEU A 98 -2.04 6.53 -13.65
N PHE A 99 -0.71 6.52 -13.75
CA PHE A 99 0.15 7.48 -13.06
C PHE A 99 -0.11 8.92 -13.52
N GLY A 100 -0.27 9.16 -14.83
CA GLY A 100 -0.68 10.46 -15.35
C GLY A 100 -2.03 10.93 -14.80
N PHE A 101 -3.00 10.01 -14.69
CA PHE A 101 -4.27 10.28 -14.02
C PHE A 101 -4.09 10.60 -12.53
N ALA A 102 -3.20 9.89 -11.82
CA ALA A 102 -2.88 10.19 -10.43
C ALA A 102 -2.30 11.60 -10.26
N GLY A 103 -1.46 12.04 -11.21
CA GLY A 103 -0.97 13.42 -11.28
C GLY A 103 -2.11 14.44 -11.37
N LEU A 104 -3.12 14.20 -12.20
CA LEU A 104 -4.32 15.05 -12.27
C LEU A 104 -5.09 15.08 -10.93
N MET A 105 -5.24 13.94 -10.26
CA MET A 105 -5.87 13.88 -8.93
C MET A 105 -5.06 14.64 -7.88
N SER A 106 -3.73 14.69 -7.99
CA SER A 106 -2.86 15.39 -7.03
C SER A 106 -3.02 16.91 -7.08
N ILE A 107 -3.41 17.47 -8.23
CA ILE A 107 -3.67 18.91 -8.38
C ILE A 107 -5.14 19.28 -8.18
N THR A 108 -6.05 18.30 -8.10
CA THR A 108 -7.50 18.54 -7.96
C THR A 108 -8.03 18.06 -6.62
N VAL A 109 -7.94 16.76 -6.32
CA VAL A 109 -8.53 16.13 -5.14
C VAL A 109 -7.67 16.36 -3.90
N ALA A 110 -6.34 16.26 -4.00
CA ALA A 110 -5.47 16.39 -2.83
C ALA A 110 -5.56 17.76 -2.13
N PRO A 111 -5.56 18.91 -2.85
CA PRO A 111 -5.70 20.22 -2.21
C PRO A 111 -7.08 20.43 -1.59
N TRP A 112 -8.11 19.84 -2.20
CA TRP A 112 -9.47 19.89 -1.67
C TRP A 112 -9.60 19.07 -0.39
N GLU A 113 -9.09 17.83 -0.37
CA GLU A 113 -9.08 16.99 0.83
C GLU A 113 -8.26 17.65 1.95
N ALA A 114 -7.09 18.20 1.64
CA ALA A 114 -6.25 18.91 2.60
C ALA A 114 -7.04 19.97 3.37
N ARG A 115 -7.83 20.82 2.68
CA ARG A 115 -8.66 21.86 3.32
C ARG A 115 -9.69 21.30 4.31
N LEU A 116 -10.21 20.09 4.06
CA LEU A 116 -11.17 19.44 4.95
C LEU A 116 -10.51 18.86 6.20
N VAL A 117 -9.29 18.35 6.07
CA VAL A 117 -8.61 17.59 7.12
C VAL A 117 -7.56 18.41 7.89
N THR A 118 -7.16 19.60 7.42
CA THR A 118 -6.21 20.48 8.13
C THR A 118 -6.56 20.70 9.61
N PRO A 119 -7.82 20.97 10.00
CA PRO A 119 -8.14 21.14 11.42
C PRO A 119 -7.83 19.90 12.27
N LEU A 120 -7.95 18.70 11.69
CA LEU A 120 -7.62 17.44 12.35
C LEU A 120 -6.12 17.15 12.32
N GLN A 121 -5.43 17.50 11.22
CA GLN A 121 -3.97 17.39 11.12
C GLN A 121 -3.26 18.22 12.20
N ASN A 122 -3.77 19.40 12.50
CA ASN A 122 -3.22 20.29 13.53
C ASN A 122 -3.36 19.72 14.96
N LEU A 123 -4.15 18.66 15.16
CA LEU A 123 -4.23 17.94 16.44
C LEU A 123 -3.10 16.92 16.61
N ILE A 124 -2.40 16.58 15.53
CA ILE A 124 -1.29 15.64 15.56
C ILE A 124 -0.03 16.35 16.08
N PRO A 125 0.65 15.81 17.11
CA PRO A 125 1.88 16.43 17.62
C PRO A 125 2.99 16.51 16.57
N ASP A 126 3.72 17.63 16.53
CA ASP A 126 4.82 17.91 15.58
C ASP A 126 5.94 16.85 15.54
N ARG A 127 6.06 16.02 16.58
CA ARG A 127 7.00 14.89 16.59
C ARG A 127 6.67 13.82 15.54
N PHE A 128 5.44 13.80 15.03
CA PHE A 128 4.99 12.90 13.97
C PHE A 128 5.07 13.51 12.57
N ASP A 129 5.49 14.77 12.43
CA ASP A 129 5.63 15.40 11.13
C ASP A 129 6.80 14.80 10.35
N TRP A 130 6.49 14.13 9.24
CA TRP A 130 7.46 13.49 8.36
C TRP A 130 8.33 14.48 7.59
N ASN A 131 7.92 15.74 7.46
CA ASN A 131 8.65 16.76 6.67
C ASN A 131 9.77 17.45 7.45
N SER A 132 9.81 17.25 8.76
CA SER A 132 10.71 17.94 9.70
C SER A 132 12.14 17.36 9.77
N LEU A 133 12.70 16.99 8.60
CA LEU A 133 14.02 16.38 8.48
C LEU A 133 15.18 17.35 8.73
N ASP A 134 14.93 18.64 8.62
CA ASP A 134 15.86 19.75 8.90
C ASP A 134 16.42 19.71 10.33
N ARG A 135 15.69 19.08 11.26
CA ARG A 135 16.09 18.90 12.67
C ARG A 135 17.19 17.86 12.89
N TYR A 136 17.56 17.09 11.86
CA TYR A 136 18.46 15.94 11.99
C TYR A 136 19.78 16.16 11.25
N PRO A 137 20.88 15.52 11.70
CA PRO A 137 22.15 15.61 11.00
C PRO A 137 22.04 15.07 9.57
N ARG A 138 22.83 15.64 8.65
CA ARG A 138 22.82 15.30 7.22
C ARG A 138 22.90 13.80 6.94
N SER A 139 23.67 13.05 7.73
CA SER A 139 23.76 11.59 7.60
C SER A 139 22.41 10.90 7.81
N MET A 140 21.63 11.32 8.81
CA MET A 140 20.29 10.78 9.07
C MET A 140 19.29 11.18 8.00
N VAL A 141 19.39 12.39 7.45
CA VAL A 141 18.57 12.82 6.30
C VAL A 141 18.84 11.89 5.11
N ILE A 142 20.12 11.67 4.75
CA ILE A 142 20.50 10.78 3.64
C ILE A 142 19.99 9.36 3.87
N ILE A 143 20.20 8.79 5.07
CA ILE A 143 19.71 7.44 5.42
C ILE A 143 18.19 7.38 5.27
N THR A 144 17.48 8.37 5.79
CA THR A 144 16.01 8.45 5.70
C THR A 144 15.54 8.53 4.26
N SER A 145 16.16 9.38 3.43
CA SER A 145 15.82 9.52 2.02
C SER A 145 16.07 8.24 1.24
N VAL A 146 17.19 7.56 1.46
CA VAL A 146 17.50 6.26 0.82
C VAL A 146 16.50 5.19 1.26
N TYR A 147 16.22 5.10 2.55
CA TYR A 147 15.27 4.13 3.10
C TYR A 147 13.85 4.40 2.58
N TYR A 148 13.44 5.66 2.57
CA TYR A 148 12.17 6.11 2.03
C TYR A 148 12.06 5.76 0.54
N PHE A 149 13.08 6.03 -0.27
CA PHE A 149 13.10 5.66 -1.69
C PHE A 149 12.93 4.16 -1.91
N LEU A 150 13.70 3.33 -1.20
CA LEU A 150 13.66 1.88 -1.37
C LEU A 150 12.32 1.29 -0.92
N PHE A 151 11.87 1.65 0.29
CA PHE A 151 10.71 1.01 0.89
C PHE A 151 9.39 1.66 0.51
N ASN A 152 9.30 2.99 0.35
CA ASN A 152 8.10 3.61 -0.19
C ASN A 152 7.99 3.44 -1.70
N GLY A 153 9.10 3.61 -2.43
CA GLY A 153 9.10 3.60 -3.88
C GLY A 153 8.87 2.21 -4.48
N PHE A 154 9.35 1.15 -3.83
CA PHE A 154 9.33 -0.20 -4.38
C PHE A 154 8.77 -1.25 -3.42
N VAL A 155 9.40 -1.47 -2.25
CA VAL A 155 9.06 -2.64 -1.41
C VAL A 155 7.61 -2.59 -0.94
N GLY A 156 7.20 -1.46 -0.34
CA GLY A 156 5.84 -1.21 0.12
C GLY A 156 4.79 -1.42 -0.98
N PRO A 157 4.82 -0.66 -2.09
CA PRO A 157 3.83 -0.81 -3.14
C PRO A 157 3.81 -2.21 -3.76
N ILE A 158 4.95 -2.89 -3.91
CA ILE A 158 4.98 -4.27 -4.41
C ILE A 158 4.28 -5.23 -3.44
N VAL A 159 4.60 -5.15 -2.15
CA VAL A 159 3.99 -6.00 -1.11
C VAL A 159 2.49 -5.72 -0.99
N GLU A 160 2.10 -4.45 -0.98
CA GLU A 160 0.71 -4.03 -0.92
C GLU A 160 -0.09 -4.49 -2.16
N GLU A 161 0.47 -4.42 -3.37
CA GLU A 161 -0.23 -4.93 -4.56
C GLU A 161 -0.39 -6.45 -4.54
N LEU A 162 0.63 -7.19 -4.07
CA LEU A 162 0.53 -8.63 -3.86
C LEU A 162 -0.56 -8.95 -2.82
N TYR A 163 -0.61 -8.17 -1.74
CA TYR A 163 -1.53 -8.39 -0.64
C TYR A 163 -2.97 -8.00 -0.99
N PHE A 164 -3.21 -6.75 -1.37
CA PHE A 164 -4.56 -6.23 -1.62
C PHE A 164 -5.14 -6.70 -2.96
N ARG A 165 -4.41 -6.51 -4.06
CA ARG A 165 -4.93 -6.78 -5.41
C ARG A 165 -4.75 -8.24 -5.82
N GLY A 166 -3.69 -8.89 -5.34
CA GLY A 166 -3.46 -10.31 -5.54
C GLY A 166 -4.28 -11.17 -4.59
N TYR A 167 -3.90 -11.16 -3.30
CA TYR A 167 -4.43 -12.08 -2.30
C TYR A 167 -5.86 -11.71 -1.84
N LEU A 168 -6.07 -10.55 -1.24
CA LEU A 168 -7.37 -10.20 -0.65
C LEU A 168 -8.50 -10.17 -1.68
N THR A 169 -8.25 -9.56 -2.85
CA THR A 169 -9.23 -9.47 -3.93
C THR A 169 -9.63 -10.85 -4.48
N SER A 170 -8.70 -11.82 -4.55
CA SER A 170 -9.00 -13.21 -4.99
C SER A 170 -9.77 -14.04 -3.96
N HIS A 171 -9.87 -13.55 -2.72
CA HIS A 171 -10.58 -14.22 -1.62
C HIS A 171 -11.92 -13.58 -1.27
N VAL A 172 -12.37 -12.57 -2.01
CA VAL A 172 -13.68 -11.92 -1.81
C VAL A 172 -14.49 -11.84 -3.11
N LYS A 173 -14.37 -12.88 -3.95
CA LYS A 173 -14.97 -12.90 -5.30
C LYS A 173 -16.48 -12.86 -5.29
N ARG A 174 -17.14 -13.21 -4.17
CA ARG A 174 -18.59 -13.03 -4.02
C ARG A 174 -19.08 -11.62 -4.33
N PHE A 175 -18.21 -10.60 -4.23
CA PHE A 175 -18.54 -9.21 -4.55
C PHE A 175 -18.28 -8.84 -6.03
N GLY A 176 -17.74 -9.75 -6.86
CA GLY A 176 -17.51 -9.53 -8.28
C GLY A 176 -16.71 -8.25 -8.57
N LYS A 177 -17.23 -7.39 -9.44
CA LYS A 177 -16.62 -6.08 -9.75
C LYS A 177 -16.51 -5.15 -8.53
N ALA A 178 -17.39 -5.29 -7.55
CA ALA A 178 -17.38 -4.47 -6.35
C ALA A 178 -16.22 -4.84 -5.41
N ALA A 179 -15.59 -6.01 -5.58
CA ALA A 179 -14.38 -6.37 -4.83
C ALA A 179 -13.28 -5.32 -5.00
N ALA A 180 -13.03 -4.85 -6.22
CA ALA A 180 -12.02 -3.80 -6.48
C ALA A 180 -12.33 -2.50 -5.72
N LEU A 181 -13.60 -2.11 -5.63
CA LEU A 181 -14.04 -0.94 -4.87
C LEU A 181 -13.87 -1.15 -3.36
N ILE A 182 -14.42 -2.23 -2.82
CA ILE A 182 -14.39 -2.55 -1.39
C ILE A 182 -12.94 -2.62 -0.90
N VAL A 183 -12.09 -3.38 -1.61
CA VAL A 183 -10.68 -3.54 -1.24
C VAL A 183 -9.93 -2.21 -1.36
N THR A 184 -10.24 -1.36 -2.34
CA THR A 184 -9.60 -0.04 -2.45
C THR A 184 -9.98 0.91 -1.31
N ILE A 185 -11.25 0.91 -0.89
CA ILE A 185 -11.69 1.69 0.28
C ILE A 185 -10.95 1.21 1.53
N LEU A 186 -10.90 -0.11 1.75
CA LEU A 186 -10.21 -0.70 2.90
C LEU A 186 -8.69 -0.46 2.85
N PHE A 187 -8.08 -0.55 1.67
CA PHE A 187 -6.67 -0.18 1.43
C PHE A 187 -6.39 1.27 1.80
N SER A 188 -7.30 2.18 1.46
CA SER A 188 -7.15 3.57 1.86
C SER A 188 -7.17 3.73 3.38
N LEU A 189 -8.21 3.20 4.03
CA LEU A 189 -8.40 3.30 5.47
C LEU A 189 -7.30 2.58 6.28
N TYR A 190 -6.67 1.58 5.69
CA TYR A 190 -5.54 0.83 6.26
C TYR A 190 -4.33 1.71 6.62
N HIS A 191 -4.19 2.90 6.02
CA HIS A 191 -3.10 3.84 6.28
C HIS A 191 -3.30 4.62 7.59
N LEU A 192 -3.39 3.91 8.72
CA LEU A 192 -3.65 4.48 10.05
C LEU A 192 -2.55 5.48 10.48
N TRP A 193 -1.33 5.33 9.97
CA TRP A 193 -0.19 6.23 10.20
C TRP A 193 -0.25 7.53 9.38
N ALA A 194 -1.09 7.58 8.34
CA ALA A 194 -1.28 8.74 7.47
C ALA A 194 -2.76 8.89 7.10
N PRO A 195 -3.67 9.14 8.06
CA PRO A 195 -5.11 8.95 7.87
C PRO A 195 -5.80 10.05 7.04
N PHE A 196 -5.08 11.08 6.63
CA PHE A 196 -5.65 12.32 6.08
C PHE A 196 -5.57 12.46 4.55
N ALA A 197 -5.31 11.36 3.83
CA ALA A 197 -5.28 11.35 2.37
C ALA A 197 -6.15 10.23 1.79
N ASN A 198 -7.28 9.94 2.45
CA ASN A 198 -8.10 8.79 2.13
C ASN A 198 -8.90 8.98 0.84
N ILE A 199 -9.52 10.14 0.66
CA ILE A 199 -10.30 10.44 -0.54
C ILE A 199 -9.37 10.48 -1.75
N PHE A 200 -8.21 11.12 -1.61
CA PHE A 200 -7.17 11.14 -2.64
C PHE A 200 -6.69 9.74 -3.01
N ARG A 201 -6.35 8.89 -2.04
CA ARG A 201 -5.94 7.49 -2.29
C ARG A 201 -7.04 6.71 -3.01
N ILE A 202 -8.31 6.83 -2.58
CA ILE A 202 -9.42 6.15 -3.25
C ILE A 202 -9.54 6.62 -4.71
N ALA A 203 -9.48 7.93 -4.95
CA ALA A 203 -9.59 8.50 -6.29
C ALA A 203 -8.47 7.99 -7.22
N VAL A 204 -7.23 7.92 -6.74
CA VAL A 204 -6.06 7.46 -7.50
C VAL A 204 -6.08 5.95 -7.71
N PHE A 205 -6.28 5.18 -6.64
CA PHE A 205 -6.06 3.73 -6.68
C PHE A 205 -7.28 2.92 -7.11
N LEU A 206 -8.48 3.50 -7.13
CA LEU A 206 -9.67 2.78 -7.62
C LEU A 206 -9.57 2.48 -9.12
N PRO A 207 -9.20 3.42 -10.00
CA PRO A 207 -8.95 3.11 -11.41
C PRO A 207 -7.85 2.08 -11.61
N ALA A 208 -6.75 2.16 -10.85
CA ALA A 208 -5.65 1.20 -10.93
C ALA A 208 -6.06 -0.20 -10.48
N ALA A 209 -6.77 -0.32 -9.36
CA ALA A 209 -7.32 -1.57 -8.86
C ALA A 209 -8.35 -2.18 -9.82
N TYR A 210 -9.21 -1.35 -10.41
CA TYR A 210 -10.18 -1.79 -11.42
C TYR A 210 -9.48 -2.28 -12.69
N ALA A 211 -8.43 -1.59 -13.15
CA ALA A 211 -7.63 -2.03 -14.29
C ALA A 211 -6.96 -3.39 -14.01
N ALA A 212 -6.33 -3.56 -12.83
CA ALA A 212 -5.74 -4.83 -12.42
C ALA A 212 -6.78 -5.96 -12.36
N TRP A 213 -7.97 -5.70 -11.81
CA TRP A 213 -9.07 -6.67 -11.75
C TRP A 213 -9.58 -7.05 -13.15
N LYS A 214 -9.84 -6.05 -14.01
CA LYS A 214 -10.39 -6.24 -15.35
C LYS A 214 -9.40 -6.97 -16.27
N LEU A 215 -8.13 -6.60 -16.22
CA LEU A 215 -7.06 -7.23 -17.00
C LEU A 215 -6.59 -8.55 -16.38
N LYS A 216 -6.98 -8.83 -15.13
CA LYS A 216 -6.42 -9.90 -14.29
C LYS A 216 -4.89 -9.82 -14.26
N ASN A 217 -4.35 -8.65 -14.00
CA ASN A 217 -2.91 -8.42 -14.00
C ASN A 217 -2.55 -7.31 -13.00
N ILE A 218 -2.08 -7.71 -11.81
CA ILE A 218 -1.70 -6.77 -10.74
C ILE A 218 -0.50 -5.90 -11.10
N TYR A 219 0.34 -6.31 -12.04
CA TYR A 219 1.54 -5.55 -12.41
C TYR A 219 1.20 -4.18 -13.01
N VAL A 220 0.02 -4.02 -13.63
CA VAL A 220 -0.45 -2.71 -14.13
C VAL A 220 -0.63 -1.72 -12.96
N SER A 221 -1.30 -2.17 -11.90
CA SER A 221 -1.49 -1.37 -10.68
C SER A 221 -0.17 -1.18 -9.93
N MET A 222 0.69 -2.21 -9.89
CA MET A 222 2.03 -2.14 -9.28
C MET A 222 2.94 -1.11 -9.92
N VAL A 223 2.98 -1.03 -11.26
CA VAL A 223 3.74 0.02 -11.95
C VAL A 223 3.19 1.39 -11.60
N CYS A 224 1.87 1.60 -11.66
CA CYS A 224 1.26 2.86 -11.27
C CYS A 224 1.62 3.25 -9.83
N HIS A 225 1.51 2.30 -8.89
CA HIS A 225 1.77 2.51 -7.48
C HIS A 225 3.23 2.87 -7.20
N CYS A 226 4.17 2.11 -7.78
CA CYS A 226 5.60 2.43 -7.67
C CYS A 226 5.91 3.82 -8.24
N LEU A 227 5.37 4.16 -9.42
CA LEU A 227 5.57 5.48 -10.03
C LEU A 227 5.02 6.61 -9.15
N CYS A 228 3.81 6.46 -8.59
CA CYS A 228 3.24 7.43 -7.65
C CYS A 228 4.15 7.66 -6.45
N ASN A 229 4.64 6.57 -5.83
CA ASN A 229 5.44 6.66 -4.62
C ASN A 229 6.86 7.17 -4.90
N ILE A 230 7.49 6.75 -6.00
CA ILE A 230 8.79 7.28 -6.44
C ILE A 230 8.68 8.79 -6.71
N PHE A 231 7.62 9.21 -7.39
CA PHE A 231 7.40 10.64 -7.64
C PHE A 231 7.20 11.42 -6.34
N SER A 232 6.43 10.88 -5.39
CA SER A 232 6.30 11.45 -4.03
C SER A 232 7.64 11.56 -3.33
N VAL A 233 8.51 10.55 -3.44
CA VAL A 233 9.86 10.57 -2.86
C VAL A 233 10.72 11.66 -3.51
N ILE A 234 10.67 11.79 -4.84
CA ILE A 234 11.43 12.82 -5.57
C ILE A 234 10.98 14.21 -5.13
N ILE A 235 9.67 14.47 -5.06
CA ILE A 235 9.14 15.75 -4.56
C ILE A 235 9.60 16.01 -3.13
N PHE A 236 9.48 15.01 -2.26
CA PHE A 236 9.86 15.13 -0.85
C PHE A 236 11.35 15.43 -0.65
N ILE A 237 12.24 14.83 -1.46
CA ILE A 237 13.70 15.07 -1.37
C ILE A 237 14.09 16.40 -2.02
N ALA A 238 13.34 16.87 -3.01
CA ALA A 238 13.62 18.11 -3.73
C ALA A 238 13.02 19.37 -3.06
N ALA A 239 12.09 19.21 -2.13
CA ALA A 239 11.48 20.28 -1.33
C ALA A 239 12.42 20.75 -0.21
#